data_AF-A0A4Q1A5E1-F1
#
_entry.id   AF-A0A4Q1A5E1-F1
#
_cell.length_a   1.000
_cell.length_b   1.000
_cell.length_c   1.000
_cell.angle_alpha   90.00
_cell.angle_beta   90.00
_cell.angle_gamma   90.00
#
_symmetry.space_group_name_H-M   'P 1'
#
loop_
_entity.id
_entity.type
_entity.pdbx_description
1 polymer ?
#
loop_
_entity_poly.entity_id
_entity_poly.type
_entity_poly.pdbx_seq_one_letter_code
_entity_poly.pdbx_strand_id
1 'polypeptide(L)'
;SVLIVVILLRGIWMFNKFDVIWLLTKGGPLNETETLPTLAYRKAFLEFDLGGGAAVATISFLMLASIILIYLRVFPIDEAKQGR
;
A
#
# COMPACT_ATOMS: atom_id res chain seq x y z
N SER A 1 -7.00 -11.63 -18.92
CA SER A 1 -5.66 -12.21 -18.75
C SER A 1 -5.27 -12.31 -17.28
N VAL A 2 -5.17 -13.53 -16.73
CA VAL A 2 -4.80 -13.83 -15.33
C VAL A 2 -3.54 -13.07 -14.85
N LEU A 3 -2.58 -12.80 -15.74
CA LEU A 3 -1.36 -12.04 -15.44
C LEU A 3 -1.63 -10.62 -14.90
N ILE A 4 -2.65 -9.93 -15.43
CA ILE A 4 -3.01 -8.56 -15.01
C ILE A 4 -3.47 -8.57 -13.55
N VAL A 5 -4.26 -9.57 -13.17
CA VAL A 5 -4.75 -9.77 -11.81
C VAL A 5 -3.60 -10.11 -10.87
N VAL A 6 -2.68 -10.98 -11.29
CA VAL A 6 -1.50 -11.35 -10.49
C VAL A 6 -0.59 -10.15 -10.22
N ILE A 7 -0.33 -9.31 -11.22
CA ILE A 7 0.50 -8.11 -11.06
C ILE A 7 -0.17 -7.10 -10.13
N LEU A 8 -1.48 -6.86 -10.29
CA LEU A 8 -2.24 -5.97 -9.42
C LEU A 8 -2.20 -6.44 -7.96
N LEU A 9 -2.48 -7.72 -7.73
CA LEU A 9 -2.44 -8.30 -6.39
C LEU A 9 -1.03 -8.21 -5.82
N ARG A 10 0.02 -8.61 -6.54
CA ARG A 10 1.40 -8.45 -6.07
C ARG A 10 1.74 -7.01 -5.69
N GLY A 11 1.31 -6.03 -6.48
CA GLY A 11 1.52 -4.60 -6.18
C GLY A 11 0.87 -4.18 -4.86
N ILE A 12 -0.38 -4.57 -4.64
CA ILE A 12 -1.12 -4.28 -3.39
C ILE A 12 -0.41 -4.89 -2.19
N TRP A 13 0.02 -6.14 -2.30
CA TRP A 13 0.69 -6.86 -1.21
C TRP A 13 2.08 -6.27 -0.91
N MET A 14 2.80 -5.83 -1.94
CA MET A 14 4.13 -5.22 -1.79
C MET A 14 4.06 -3.82 -1.17
N PHE A 15 3.00 -3.05 -1.44
CA PHE A 15 2.81 -1.74 -0.80
C PHE A 15 2.42 -1.87 0.68
N ASN A 16 1.62 -2.90 1.02
CA ASN A 16 1.19 -3.17 2.40
C ASN A 16 2.19 -4.00 3.22
N LYS A 17 3.45 -4.17 2.76
CA LYS A 17 4.52 -4.92 3.44
C LYS A 17 5.04 -4.19 4.68
N PHE A 18 4.20 -4.08 5.71
CA PHE A 18 4.55 -3.50 7.00
C PHE A 18 5.39 -4.46 7.85
N ASP A 19 5.01 -5.73 7.88
CA ASP A 19 5.58 -6.79 8.73
C ASP A 19 7.10 -6.94 8.58
N VAL A 20 7.57 -7.10 7.34
CA VAL A 20 8.97 -7.38 7.04
C VAL A 20 9.86 -6.18 7.37
N ILE A 21 9.42 -4.97 7.02
CA ILE A 21 10.19 -3.74 7.23
C ILE A 21 10.27 -3.42 8.72
N TRP A 22 9.15 -3.57 9.43
CA TRP A 22 9.11 -3.35 10.87
C TRP A 22 9.95 -4.36 11.65
N LEU A 23 9.90 -5.65 11.28
CA LEU A 23 10.66 -6.70 11.96
C LEU A 23 12.18 -6.57 11.75
N LEU A 24 12.63 -6.21 10.55
CA LEU A 24 14.05 -6.21 10.19
C LEU A 24 14.78 -4.95 10.65
N THR A 25 14.18 -3.77 10.49
CA THR A 25 14.87 -2.49 10.74
C THR A 25 14.10 -1.54 11.64
N LYS A 26 12.81 -1.78 11.88
CA LYS A 26 11.90 -0.82 12.54
C LYS A 26 11.94 0.59 11.91
N GLY A 27 12.31 0.68 10.63
CA GLY A 27 12.52 1.95 9.93
C GLY A 27 13.94 2.53 10.00
N GLY A 28 14.91 1.89 10.67
CA GLY A 28 16.26 2.45 10.88
C GLY A 28 17.33 2.09 9.81
N PRO A 29 18.54 2.70 9.90
CA PRO A 29 18.94 3.76 10.84
C PRO A 29 18.46 5.14 10.35
N LEU A 30 18.09 6.03 11.27
CA LEU A 30 17.62 7.40 10.95
C LEU A 30 16.34 7.54 10.08
N ASN A 31 15.41 6.58 10.12
CA ASN A 31 14.19 6.57 9.28
C ASN A 31 14.45 6.33 7.78
N GLU A 32 15.65 5.91 7.38
CA GLU A 32 16.00 5.71 5.96
C GLU A 32 15.18 4.59 5.28
N THR A 33 14.71 3.60 6.04
CA THR A 33 13.86 2.51 5.52
C THR A 33 12.40 2.68 5.91
N GLU A 34 11.98 3.87 6.35
CA GLU A 34 10.61 4.12 6.73
C GLU A 34 9.69 4.18 5.50
N THR A 35 8.67 3.32 5.51
CA THR A 35 7.60 3.32 4.51
C THR A 35 6.31 3.92 5.10
N LEU A 36 5.37 4.29 4.24
CA LEU A 36 4.07 4.86 4.64
C LEU A 36 3.34 4.04 5.72
N PRO A 37 3.26 2.68 5.65
CA PRO A 37 2.66 1.88 6.70
C PRO A 37 3.42 1.94 8.04
N THR A 38 4.76 1.93 7.99
CA THR A 38 5.59 1.99 9.20
C THR A 38 5.51 3.36 9.87
N LEU A 39 5.37 4.44 9.07
CA LEU A 39 5.15 5.79 9.55
C LEU A 39 3.80 5.94 10.27
N ALA A 40 2.73 5.41 9.68
CA ALA A 40 1.40 5.42 10.31
C ALA A 40 1.43 4.70 11.66
N TYR A 41 2.14 3.57 11.73
CA TYR A 41 2.32 2.82 12.97
C TYR A 41 3.10 3.62 14.02
N ARG A 42 4.22 4.25 13.63
CA ARG A 42 4.99 5.10 14.56
C ARG A 42 4.14 6.24 15.11
N LYS A 43 3.42 6.95 14.25
CA LYS A 43 2.55 8.07 14.67
C LYS A 43 1.46 7.60 15.65
N ALA A 44 0.73 6.55 15.31
CA ALA A 44 -0.39 6.08 16.11
C ALA A 44 0.04 5.44 17.44
N PHE A 45 1.10 4.63 17.44
CA PHE A 45 1.45 3.75 18.57
C PHE A 45 2.73 4.12 19.31
N LEU A 46 3.68 4.83 18.70
CA LEU A 46 4.91 5.28 19.37
C LEU A 46 4.82 6.74 19.82
N GLU A 47 4.25 7.61 18.98
CA GLU A 47 4.08 9.03 19.28
C GLU A 47 2.72 9.33 19.92
N PHE A 48 1.84 8.33 20.04
CA PHE A 48 0.45 8.44 20.55
C PHE A 48 -0.40 9.50 19.81
N ASP A 49 0.02 9.89 18.61
CA ASP A 49 -0.70 10.79 17.72
C ASP A 49 -1.60 9.97 16.78
N LEU A 50 -2.77 9.61 17.30
CA LEU A 50 -3.79 8.87 16.55
C LEU A 50 -4.28 9.66 15.34
N GLY A 51 -4.32 11.00 15.42
CA GLY A 51 -4.73 11.88 14.32
C GLY A 51 -3.72 11.87 13.18
N GLY A 52 -2.44 12.03 13.50
CA GLY A 52 -1.34 11.91 12.55
C GLY A 52 -1.26 10.52 11.92
N GLY A 53 -1.42 9.46 12.71
CA GLY A 53 -1.45 8.08 12.22
C GLY A 53 -2.61 7.82 11.25
N ALA A 54 -3.81 8.29 11.58
CA ALA A 54 -5.00 8.17 10.72
C ALA A 54 -4.86 8.98 9.42
N ALA A 55 -4.26 10.16 9.47
CA ALA A 55 -3.99 10.97 8.28
C ALA A 55 -3.03 10.26 7.33
N VAL A 56 -1.93 9.70 7.83
CA VAL A 56 -0.97 8.93 7.02
C VAL A 56 -1.63 7.69 6.42
N ALA A 57 -2.44 6.96 7.20
CA ALA A 57 -3.17 5.80 6.70
C ALA A 57 -4.15 6.17 5.57
N THR A 58 -4.89 7.28 5.72
CA THR A 58 -5.84 7.76 4.71
C THR A 58 -5.12 8.20 3.43
N ILE A 59 -4.01 8.93 3.54
CA ILE A 59 -3.18 9.33 2.39
C ILE A 59 -2.65 8.10 1.65
N SER A 60 -2.16 7.11 2.40
CA SER A 60 -1.66 5.85 1.85
C SER A 60 -2.74 5.09 1.09
N PHE A 61 -3.96 5.06 1.64
CA PHE A 61 -5.11 4.46 0.97
C PHE A 61 -5.46 5.18 -0.33
N LEU A 62 -5.53 6.52 -0.34
CA LEU A 62 -5.83 7.31 -1.54
C LEU A 62 -4.74 7.15 -2.62
N MET A 63 -3.47 7.11 -2.21
CA MET A 63 -2.36 6.83 -3.12
C MET A 63 -2.48 5.43 -3.74
N LEU A 64 -2.77 4.41 -2.93
CA LEU A 64 -2.93 3.05 -3.46
C LEU A 64 -4.17 2.95 -4.38
N ALA A 65 -5.29 3.55 -3.98
CA ALA A 65 -6.52 3.56 -4.76
C ALA A 65 -6.33 4.26 -6.11
N SER A 66 -5.64 5.41 -6.14
CA SER A 66 -5.33 6.11 -7.39
C SER A 66 -4.42 5.29 -8.31
N ILE A 67 -3.40 4.61 -7.78
CA ILE A 67 -2.55 3.68 -8.56
C ILE A 67 -3.39 2.55 -9.16
N ILE A 68 -4.28 1.94 -8.37
CA ILE A 68 -5.16 0.86 -8.83
C ILE A 68 -6.11 1.36 -9.93
N LEU A 69 -6.72 2.54 -9.76
CA LEU A 69 -7.61 3.13 -10.76
C LEU A 69 -6.88 3.41 -12.07
N ILE A 70 -5.66 3.96 -12.01
CA ILE A 70 -4.81 4.17 -13.19
C ILE A 70 -4.47 2.84 -13.85
N TYR A 71 -4.06 1.84 -13.06
CA TYR A 71 -3.70 0.52 -13.57
C TYR A 71 -4.87 -0.15 -14.29
N LEU A 72 -6.08 -0.11 -13.70
CA LEU A 72 -7.29 -0.64 -14.33
C LEU A 72 -7.71 0.14 -15.58
N ARG A 73 -7.41 1.46 -15.63
CA ARG A 73 -7.74 2.30 -16.78
C ARG A 73 -6.81 2.05 -17.97
N VAL A 74 -5.53 1.78 -17.71
CA VAL A 74 -4.50 1.46 -18.72
C VAL A 74 -4.60 0.00 -19.16
N PHE A 75 -4.86 -0.91 -18.22
CA PHE A 75 -5.03 -2.34 -18.46
C PHE A 75 -6.47 -2.75 -18.12
N PRO A 76 -7.45 -2.37 -18.95
CA PRO A 76 -8.82 -2.80 -18.75
C PRO A 76 -8.87 -4.33 -18.74
N ILE A 77 -9.46 -4.88 -17.69
CA ILE A 77 -9.64 -6.31 -17.55
C ILE A 77 -10.73 -6.71 -18.55
N ASP A 78 -10.33 -7.18 -19.73
CA ASP A 78 -11.20 -7.66 -20.82
C ASP A 78 -11.98 -8.97 -20.48
N GLU A 79 -12.23 -9.24 -19.20
CA GLU A 79 -12.98 -10.41 -18.72
C GLU A 79 -14.50 -10.17 -18.74
N ALA A 80 -14.97 -8.94 -19.00
CA ALA A 80 -16.41 -8.62 -19.01
C ALA A 80 -17.16 -9.05 -20.29
N LYS A 81 -16.47 -9.61 -21.29
CA LYS A 81 -17.09 -10.07 -22.55
C LYS A 81 -17.06 -11.58 -22.79
N GLN A 82 -16.38 -12.36 -21.94
CA GLN A 82 -16.30 -13.82 -22.12
C GLN A 82 -17.22 -14.56 -21.14
N GLY A 83 -18.48 -14.14 -21.11
CA GLY A 83 -19.51 -14.71 -20.25
C GLY A 83 -20.93 -14.54 -20.80
N ARG A 84 -21.08 -14.30 -22.10
CA ARG A 84 -22.35 -14.38 -22.84
C ARG A 84 -22.09 -14.87 -24.25
#